data_AF-A0A967VN70-F1
#
_entry.id   AF-A0A967VN70-F1
#
_cell.length_a   1.000
_cell.length_b   1.000
_cell.length_c   1.000
_cell.angle_alpha   90.00
_cell.angle_beta   90.00
_cell.angle_gamma   90.00
#
_symmetry.space_group_name_H-M   'P 1'
#
loop_
_entity.id
_entity.type
_entity.pdbx_description
1 polymer ?
#
loop_
_entity_poly.entity_id
_entity_poly.type
_entity_poly.pdbx_seq_one_letter_code
_entity_poly.pdbx_strand_id
1 'polypeptide(L)'
;MSVVTFGVLLALPSDVTGWSARDRSWDGLRDEWRDFKRHVTSPPVWDGDSWFFNYVGHPYMGMHTYLLERNYGSSPVRSFLFSTGASVFFEYVIEAWAEPPSAQDLLITSPVGSVLGELNFRWTQRLRREGLTFWEKVLVSAVNPLHVLQHGYR
;
A
#
# COMPACT_ATOMS: atom_id res chain seq x y z
N MET A 1 2.47 12.21 -1.61
CA MET A 1 1.31 12.88 -2.25
C MET A 1 1.11 12.47 -3.72
N SER A 2 0.32 11.41 -4.05
CA SER A 2 0.13 10.93 -5.45
C SER A 2 -0.49 11.97 -6.39
N VAL A 3 -0.39 11.85 -7.73
CA VAL A 3 -1.05 12.77 -8.70
C VAL A 3 -2.55 12.90 -8.46
N VAL A 4 -3.21 11.82 -8.01
CA VAL A 4 -4.64 11.84 -7.66
C VAL A 4 -4.85 12.56 -6.33
N THR A 5 -4.05 12.25 -5.31
CA THR A 5 -4.06 12.96 -4.02
C THR A 5 -3.77 14.45 -4.22
N PHE A 6 -2.90 14.78 -5.15
CA PHE A 6 -2.48 16.13 -5.53
C PHE A 6 -3.59 16.87 -6.23
N GLY A 7 -4.23 16.25 -7.24
CA GLY A 7 -5.42 16.81 -7.87
C GLY A 7 -6.56 17.06 -6.87
N VAL A 8 -6.77 16.13 -5.94
CA VAL A 8 -7.77 16.28 -4.87
C VAL A 8 -7.38 17.42 -3.91
N LEU A 9 -6.12 17.50 -3.47
CA LEU A 9 -5.66 18.55 -2.56
C LEU A 9 -5.63 19.94 -3.23
N LEU A 10 -5.42 20.03 -4.54
CA LEU A 10 -5.57 21.27 -5.30
C LEU A 10 -7.04 21.73 -5.35
N ALA A 11 -7.98 20.79 -5.41
CA ALA A 11 -9.41 21.09 -5.44
C ALA A 11 -10.00 21.41 -4.05
N LEU A 12 -9.37 20.92 -2.97
CA LEU A 12 -9.80 21.15 -1.60
C LEU A 12 -9.35 22.53 -1.07
N PRO A 13 -10.17 23.20 -0.25
CA PRO A 13 -9.85 24.50 0.32
C PRO A 13 -8.70 24.44 1.35
N SER A 14 -8.01 25.57 1.55
CA SER A 14 -6.75 25.67 2.32
C SER A 14 -6.87 25.32 3.80
N ASP A 15 -8.05 25.46 4.37
CA ASP A 15 -8.39 25.05 5.74
C ASP A 15 -8.41 23.52 5.91
N VAL A 16 -8.70 22.78 4.84
CA VAL A 16 -8.67 21.31 4.83
C VAL A 16 -7.27 20.78 4.52
N THR A 17 -6.57 21.42 3.59
CA THR A 17 -5.29 20.88 3.07
C THR A 17 -4.06 21.44 3.77
N GLY A 18 -4.16 22.58 4.43
CA GLY A 18 -3.02 23.34 4.94
C GLY A 18 -2.20 24.05 3.85
N TRP A 19 -2.53 23.88 2.57
CA TRP A 19 -1.81 24.50 1.46
C TRP A 19 -2.18 25.97 1.32
N SER A 20 -1.16 26.81 1.22
CA SER A 20 -1.32 28.24 0.97
C SER A 20 -1.67 28.53 -0.49
N ALA A 21 -2.02 29.78 -0.78
CA ALA A 21 -2.20 30.24 -2.17
C ALA A 21 -0.88 30.15 -2.98
N ARG A 22 0.28 30.22 -2.31
CA ARG A 22 1.59 30.06 -2.94
C ARG A 22 1.83 28.62 -3.39
N ASP A 23 1.45 27.65 -2.58
CA ASP A 23 1.66 26.22 -2.89
C ASP A 23 0.83 25.78 -4.10
N ARG A 24 -0.36 26.40 -4.27
CA ARG A 24 -1.22 26.23 -5.45
C ARG A 24 -0.81 27.08 -6.66
N SER A 25 0.13 28.00 -6.50
CA SER A 25 0.61 28.85 -7.60
C SER A 25 1.51 28.07 -8.54
N TRP A 26 1.76 28.62 -9.74
CA TRP A 26 2.57 27.92 -10.72
C TRP A 26 4.00 27.64 -10.22
N ASP A 27 4.54 28.53 -9.40
CA ASP A 27 5.86 28.40 -8.80
C ASP A 27 5.88 27.34 -7.69
N GLY A 28 4.82 27.26 -6.87
CA GLY A 28 4.66 26.21 -5.86
C GLY A 28 4.63 24.81 -6.47
N LEU A 29 3.84 24.62 -7.53
CA LEU A 29 3.79 23.33 -8.25
C LEU A 29 5.14 22.95 -8.89
N ARG A 30 5.93 23.95 -9.33
CA ARG A 30 7.29 23.72 -9.84
C ARG A 30 8.26 23.31 -8.74
N ASP A 31 8.12 23.88 -7.55
CA ASP A 31 8.92 23.53 -6.38
C ASP A 31 8.62 22.10 -5.93
N GLU A 32 7.33 21.72 -5.82
CA GLU A 32 6.88 20.35 -5.55
C GLU A 32 7.44 19.34 -6.56
N TRP A 33 7.38 19.68 -7.86
CA TRP A 33 7.96 18.83 -8.91
C TRP A 33 9.49 18.70 -8.80
N ARG A 34 10.18 19.75 -8.34
CA ARG A 34 11.63 19.72 -8.11
C ARG A 34 11.97 18.83 -6.92
N ASP A 35 11.20 18.93 -5.84
CA ASP A 35 11.37 18.09 -4.64
C ASP A 35 11.06 16.63 -4.95
N PHE A 36 9.97 16.33 -5.64
CA PHE A 36 9.67 14.98 -6.14
C PHE A 36 10.85 14.39 -6.93
N LYS A 37 11.39 15.16 -7.90
CA LYS A 37 12.55 14.73 -8.68
C LYS A 37 13.76 14.46 -7.78
N ARG A 38 14.04 15.35 -6.83
CA ARG A 38 15.13 15.16 -5.87
C ARG A 38 14.96 13.86 -5.09
N HIS A 39 13.75 13.60 -4.59
CA HIS A 39 13.43 12.41 -3.80
C HIS A 39 13.63 11.13 -4.62
N VAL A 40 13.07 11.02 -5.83
CA VAL A 40 13.20 9.79 -6.64
C VAL A 40 14.61 9.57 -7.21
N THR A 41 15.43 10.61 -7.34
CA THR A 41 16.83 10.48 -7.79
C THR A 41 17.83 10.27 -6.66
N SER A 42 17.41 10.44 -5.41
CA SER A 42 18.25 10.21 -4.24
C SER A 42 18.17 8.74 -3.80
N PRO A 43 19.20 8.20 -3.16
CA PRO A 43 19.10 6.85 -2.58
C PRO A 43 18.01 6.80 -1.50
N PRO A 44 17.34 5.64 -1.32
CA PRO A 44 16.42 5.45 -0.21
C PRO A 44 17.06 5.74 1.13
N VAL A 45 16.28 6.30 2.04
CA VAL A 45 16.74 6.70 3.38
C VAL A 45 16.12 5.80 4.42
N TRP A 46 16.81 5.65 5.55
CA TRP A 46 16.17 5.12 6.75
C TRP A 46 15.38 6.28 7.36
N ASP A 47 14.05 6.25 7.22
CA ASP A 47 13.20 7.35 7.66
C ASP A 47 13.01 7.36 9.18
N GLY A 48 12.33 8.40 9.66
CA GLY A 48 12.01 8.60 11.06
C GLY A 48 10.58 8.18 11.43
N ASP A 49 9.93 7.37 10.59
CA ASP A 49 8.53 7.05 10.79
C ASP A 49 8.31 6.21 12.04
N SER A 50 7.09 6.33 12.58
CA SER A 50 6.76 5.60 13.80
C SER A 50 6.85 4.10 13.54
N TRP A 51 7.38 3.35 14.52
CA TRP A 51 7.47 1.88 14.45
C TRP A 51 6.16 1.20 14.01
N PHE A 52 5.02 1.78 14.35
CA PHE A 52 3.73 1.24 13.93
C PHE A 52 3.57 1.23 12.39
N PHE A 53 3.99 2.28 11.68
CA PHE A 53 3.87 2.30 10.22
C PHE A 53 4.81 1.27 9.60
N ASN A 54 6.11 1.33 9.90
CA ASN A 54 7.13 0.52 9.23
C ASN A 54 6.95 -0.99 9.52
N TYR A 55 6.43 -1.36 10.70
CA TYR A 55 6.34 -2.77 11.14
C TYR A 55 4.92 -3.32 11.31
N VAL A 56 3.88 -2.50 11.20
CA VAL A 56 2.49 -2.97 11.16
C VAL A 56 1.79 -2.50 9.88
N GLY A 57 1.82 -1.20 9.59
CA GLY A 57 1.20 -0.60 8.41
C GLY A 57 1.73 -1.18 7.11
N HIS A 58 3.05 -1.09 6.88
CA HIS A 58 3.70 -1.57 5.67
C HIS A 58 3.54 -3.08 5.47
N PRO A 59 3.81 -3.95 6.46
CA PRO A 59 3.49 -5.38 6.36
C PRO A 59 2.02 -5.67 6.03
N TYR A 60 1.09 -4.91 6.60
CA TYR A 60 -0.33 -5.06 6.30
C TYR A 60 -0.65 -4.68 4.85
N MET A 61 -0.09 -3.59 4.34
CA MET A 61 -0.20 -3.20 2.92
C MET A 61 0.43 -4.25 1.99
N GLY A 62 1.58 -4.79 2.36
CA GLY A 62 2.24 -5.90 1.65
C GLY A 62 1.39 -7.17 1.60
N MET A 63 0.74 -7.52 2.71
CA MET A 63 -0.20 -8.65 2.78
C MET A 63 -1.34 -8.48 1.78
N HIS A 64 -1.99 -7.31 1.74
CA HIS A 64 -3.13 -7.06 0.86
C HIS A 64 -2.72 -7.02 -0.61
N THR A 65 -1.61 -6.37 -0.94
CA THR A 65 -1.10 -6.36 -2.32
C THR A 65 -0.71 -7.75 -2.80
N TYR A 66 -0.13 -8.58 -1.93
CA TYR A 66 0.12 -9.99 -2.22
C TYR A 66 -1.18 -10.78 -2.48
N LEU A 67 -2.19 -10.58 -1.62
CA LEU A 67 -3.48 -11.27 -1.70
C LEU A 67 -4.28 -10.91 -2.96
N LEU A 68 -4.15 -9.69 -3.48
CA LEU A 68 -4.81 -9.27 -4.73
C LEU A 68 -4.55 -10.28 -5.86
N GLU A 69 -3.29 -10.68 -6.05
CA GLU A 69 -2.90 -11.68 -7.04
C GLU A 69 -3.10 -13.11 -6.52
N ARG A 70 -2.74 -13.36 -5.25
CA ARG A 70 -2.75 -14.72 -4.71
C ARG A 70 -4.14 -15.35 -4.70
N ASN A 71 -5.17 -14.56 -4.37
CA ASN A 71 -6.56 -15.01 -4.34
C ASN A 71 -7.08 -15.42 -5.73
N TYR A 72 -6.53 -14.85 -6.82
CA TYR A 72 -6.84 -15.28 -8.20
C TYR A 72 -6.12 -16.55 -8.65
N GLY A 73 -5.37 -17.20 -7.75
CA GLY A 73 -4.66 -18.45 -8.04
C GLY A 73 -3.23 -18.27 -8.55
N SER A 74 -2.69 -17.05 -8.54
CA SER A 74 -1.29 -16.79 -8.85
C SER A 74 -0.34 -17.54 -7.92
N SER A 75 0.84 -17.91 -8.41
CA SER A 75 1.87 -18.57 -7.59
C SER A 75 2.40 -17.62 -6.49
N PRO A 76 2.91 -18.14 -5.37
CA PRO A 76 3.49 -17.31 -4.31
C PRO A 76 4.56 -16.34 -4.80
N VAL A 77 5.39 -16.75 -5.76
CA VAL A 77 6.44 -15.90 -6.34
C VAL A 77 5.84 -14.77 -7.17
N ARG A 78 4.83 -15.04 -8.00
CA ARG A 78 4.15 -14.01 -8.80
C ARG A 78 3.47 -12.98 -7.89
N SER A 79 2.78 -13.44 -6.84
CA SER A 79 2.14 -12.59 -5.84
C SER A 79 3.15 -11.76 -5.04
N PHE A 80 4.30 -12.34 -4.69
CA PHE A 80 5.39 -11.61 -4.03
C PHE A 80 5.94 -10.50 -4.93
N LEU A 81 6.27 -10.80 -6.19
CA LEU A 81 6.79 -9.80 -7.13
C LEU A 81 5.78 -8.69 -7.40
N PHE A 82 4.48 -9.01 -7.45
CA PHE A 82 3.43 -8.00 -7.55
C PHE A 82 3.40 -7.10 -6.32
N SER A 83 3.47 -7.67 -5.11
CA SER A 83 3.56 -6.90 -3.86
C SER A 83 4.81 -6.01 -3.83
N THR A 84 5.96 -6.51 -4.31
CA THR A 84 7.20 -5.71 -4.42
C THR A 84 7.04 -4.57 -5.40
N GLY A 85 6.45 -4.80 -6.58
CA GLY A 85 6.15 -3.73 -7.53
C GLY A 85 5.22 -2.68 -6.94
N ALA A 86 4.21 -3.10 -6.17
CA ALA A 86 3.29 -2.18 -5.49
C ALA A 86 3.98 -1.36 -4.40
N SER A 87 4.87 -1.97 -3.59
CA SER A 87 5.68 -1.27 -2.59
C SER A 87 6.60 -0.25 -3.25
N VAL A 88 7.37 -0.64 -4.27
CA VAL A 88 8.23 0.28 -5.03
C VAL A 88 7.43 1.42 -5.64
N PHE A 89 6.26 1.14 -6.22
CA PHE A 89 5.41 2.17 -6.80
C PHE A 89 4.90 3.15 -5.74
N PHE A 90 4.48 2.66 -4.57
CA PHE A 90 4.04 3.53 -3.49
C PHE A 90 5.15 4.49 -3.07
N GLU A 91 6.32 3.97 -2.73
CA GLU A 91 7.49 4.75 -2.30
C GLU A 91 7.93 5.78 -3.36
N TYR A 92 8.15 5.33 -4.60
CA TYR A 92 8.76 6.17 -5.64
C TYR A 92 7.77 7.03 -6.43
N VAL A 93 6.47 6.77 -6.36
CA VAL A 93 5.47 7.53 -7.14
C VAL A 93 4.47 8.25 -6.25
N ILE A 94 4.06 7.65 -5.13
CA ILE A 94 3.06 8.24 -4.25
C ILE A 94 3.75 9.03 -3.15
N GLU A 95 4.67 8.43 -2.41
CA GLU A 95 5.29 8.99 -1.22
C GLU A 95 6.39 10.01 -1.55
N ALA A 96 7.15 9.76 -2.62
CA ALA A 96 8.20 10.63 -3.14
C ALA A 96 7.83 12.11 -3.33
N TRP A 97 6.54 12.46 -3.37
CA TRP A 97 6.10 13.86 -3.38
C TRP A 97 6.20 14.56 -2.03
N ALA A 98 6.10 13.81 -0.93
CA ALA A 98 6.21 14.34 0.43
C ALA A 98 7.62 14.10 1.01
N GLU A 99 8.19 12.92 0.79
CA GLU A 99 9.45 12.51 1.41
C GLU A 99 10.28 11.57 0.53
N PRO A 100 11.60 11.45 0.76
CA PRO A 100 12.42 10.47 0.04
C PRO A 100 11.96 9.02 0.29
N PRO A 101 12.08 8.10 -0.68
CA PRO A 101 11.73 6.70 -0.51
C PRO A 101 12.38 6.05 0.73
N SER A 102 11.61 5.22 1.43
CA SER A 102 12.05 4.53 2.63
C SER A 102 12.77 3.21 2.31
N ALA A 103 14.01 3.10 2.78
CA ALA A 103 14.77 1.86 2.71
C ALA A 103 14.13 0.75 3.56
N GLN A 104 13.54 1.10 4.70
CA GLN A 104 12.89 0.13 5.60
C GLN A 104 11.68 -0.47 4.94
N ASP A 105 10.84 0.37 4.35
CA ASP A 105 9.57 -0.06 3.82
C ASP A 105 9.74 -0.87 2.55
N LEU A 106 10.71 -0.52 1.69
CA LEU A 106 11.12 -1.35 0.56
C LEU A 106 11.62 -2.74 0.98
N LEU A 107 12.29 -2.85 2.13
CA LEU A 107 12.83 -4.12 2.64
C LEU A 107 11.78 -4.95 3.40
N ILE A 108 10.79 -4.31 4.02
CA ILE A 108 9.90 -4.97 4.98
C ILE A 108 8.51 -5.26 4.37
N THR A 109 7.96 -4.32 3.60
CA THR A 109 6.58 -4.35 3.09
C THR A 109 6.27 -5.70 2.44
N SER A 110 7.00 -6.07 1.38
CA SER A 110 6.70 -7.27 0.61
C SER A 110 7.19 -8.55 1.28
N PRO A 111 8.41 -8.62 1.86
CA PRO A 111 8.86 -9.85 2.50
C PRO A 111 7.98 -10.27 3.69
N VAL A 112 7.69 -9.35 4.62
CA VAL A 112 6.83 -9.67 5.77
C VAL A 112 5.37 -9.80 5.32
N GLY A 113 4.90 -8.88 4.48
CA GLY A 113 3.53 -8.89 3.99
C GLY A 113 3.18 -10.17 3.21
N SER A 114 4.06 -10.67 2.36
CA SER A 114 3.81 -11.91 1.60
C SER A 114 3.72 -13.15 2.49
N VAL A 115 4.48 -13.21 3.59
CA VAL A 115 4.36 -14.29 4.59
C VAL A 115 2.98 -14.23 5.25
N LEU A 116 2.57 -13.06 5.73
CA LEU A 116 1.23 -12.85 6.29
C LEU A 116 0.13 -13.18 5.27
N GLY A 117 0.33 -12.78 4.01
CA GLY A 117 -0.59 -13.01 2.90
C GLY A 117 -0.76 -14.48 2.57
N GLU A 118 0.33 -15.26 2.50
CA GLU A 118 0.24 -16.69 2.23
C GLU A 118 -0.41 -17.45 3.40
N LEU A 119 -0.13 -17.06 4.65
CA LEU A 119 -0.81 -17.64 5.82
C LEU A 119 -2.32 -17.39 5.75
N ASN A 120 -2.70 -16.15 5.46
CA ASN A 120 -4.08 -15.72 5.33
C ASN A 120 -4.80 -16.44 4.17
N PHE A 121 -4.15 -16.50 3.00
CA PHE A 121 -4.65 -17.24 1.84
C PHE A 121 -4.90 -18.71 2.19
N ARG A 122 -3.91 -19.41 2.74
CA ARG A 122 -4.03 -20.84 3.08
C ARG A 122 -5.13 -21.10 4.10
N TRP A 123 -5.23 -20.25 5.13
CA TRP A 123 -6.29 -20.35 6.12
C TRP A 123 -7.67 -20.16 5.49
N THR A 124 -7.83 -19.14 4.65
CA THR A 124 -9.06 -18.88 3.89
C THR A 124 -9.45 -20.08 3.00
N GLN A 125 -8.50 -20.64 2.25
CA GLN A 125 -8.75 -21.81 1.40
C GLN A 125 -9.14 -23.06 2.22
N ARG A 126 -8.58 -23.22 3.43
CA ARG A 126 -8.91 -24.34 4.31
C ARG A 126 -10.36 -24.26 4.79
N LEU A 127 -10.78 -23.11 5.30
CA LEU A 127 -12.17 -22.90 5.77
C LEU A 127 -13.19 -23.12 4.65
N ARG A 128 -12.88 -22.68 3.43
CA ARG A 128 -13.79 -22.81 2.29
C ARG A 128 -14.07 -24.26 1.88
N ARG A 129 -13.14 -25.20 2.11
CA ARG A 129 -13.31 -26.60 1.68
C ARG A 129 -14.47 -27.31 2.36
N GLU A 130 -14.80 -26.91 3.58
CA GLU A 130 -15.87 -27.50 4.39
C GLU A 130 -17.20 -26.73 4.26
N GLY A 131 -17.19 -25.62 3.50
CA GLY A 131 -18.30 -24.66 3.43
C GLY A 131 -18.31 -23.73 4.63
N LEU A 132 -18.47 -22.42 4.38
CA LEU A 132 -18.37 -21.41 5.44
C LEU A 132 -19.69 -21.30 6.24
N THR A 133 -19.60 -21.49 7.55
CA THR A 133 -20.63 -21.08 8.52
C THR A 133 -20.79 -19.55 8.56
N PHE A 134 -21.84 -19.07 9.22
CA PHE A 134 -22.06 -17.62 9.37
C PHE A 134 -20.85 -16.92 10.04
N TRP A 135 -20.30 -17.51 11.11
CA TRP A 135 -19.16 -16.92 11.82
C TRP A 135 -17.88 -16.94 11.01
N GLU A 136 -17.65 -17.99 10.21
CA GLU A 136 -16.49 -18.03 9.32
C GLU A 136 -16.60 -17.01 8.19
N LYS A 137 -17.81 -16.70 7.71
CA LYS A 137 -18.02 -15.58 6.77
C LYS A 137 -17.65 -14.24 7.40
N VAL A 138 -18.04 -13.99 8.64
CA VAL A 138 -17.64 -12.78 9.38
C VAL A 138 -16.12 -12.72 9.54
N LEU A 139 -15.50 -13.84 9.94
CA LEU A 139 -14.05 -13.92 10.13
C LEU A 139 -13.28 -13.73 8.83
N VAL A 140 -13.67 -14.39 7.74
CA VAL A 140 -13.03 -14.23 6.42
C VAL A 140 -13.20 -12.80 5.90
N SER A 141 -14.35 -12.15 6.13
CA SER A 141 -14.53 -10.74 5.79
C SER A 141 -13.63 -9.79 6.58
N ALA A 142 -13.32 -10.11 7.84
CA ALA A 142 -12.40 -9.32 8.64
C ALA A 142 -10.92 -9.55 8.25
N VAL A 143 -10.56 -10.81 8.00
CA VAL A 143 -9.17 -11.23 7.81
C VAL A 143 -8.73 -11.15 6.34
N ASN A 144 -9.60 -11.53 5.41
CA ASN A 144 -9.37 -11.50 3.96
C ASN A 144 -10.56 -10.86 3.21
N PRO A 145 -10.85 -9.57 3.46
CA PRO A 145 -11.92 -8.88 2.76
C PRO A 145 -11.74 -8.93 1.24
N LEU A 146 -10.51 -8.96 0.74
CA LEU A 146 -10.20 -9.06 -0.68
C LEU A 146 -10.72 -10.36 -1.30
N HIS A 147 -10.56 -11.51 -0.62
CA HIS A 147 -11.13 -12.76 -1.13
C HIS A 147 -12.64 -12.65 -1.30
N VAL A 148 -13.33 -12.07 -0.31
CA VAL A 148 -14.79 -11.87 -0.34
C VAL A 148 -15.20 -10.92 -1.46
N LEU A 149 -14.45 -9.84 -1.68
CA LEU A 149 -14.72 -8.91 -2.78
C LEU A 149 -14.52 -9.57 -4.16
N GLN A 150 -13.53 -10.46 -4.29
CA GLN A 150 -13.17 -11.08 -5.57
C GLN A 150 -14.03 -12.31 -5.90
N HIS A 151 -14.42 -13.09 -4.90
CA HIS A 151 -15.06 -14.40 -5.08
C HIS A 151 -16.36 -14.58 -4.29
N GLY A 152 -16.73 -13.61 -3.44
CA GLY A 152 -17.77 -13.79 -2.44
C GLY A 152 -17.35 -14.79 -1.36
N TYR A 153 -18.34 -15.43 -0.74
CA TYR A 153 -18.12 -16.52 0.23
C TYR A 153 -18.06 -17.91 -0.40
N ARG A 154 -17.89 -17.95 -1.72
CA ARG A 154 -17.65 -19.19 -2.44
C ARG A 154 -16.19 -19.54 -2.33
#